data_AF-A0AAU9V6C2-F1
#
_entry.id   AF-A0AAU9V6C2-F1
#
_cell.length_a   1.000
_cell.length_b   1.000
_cell.length_c   1.000
_cell.angle_alpha   90.00
_cell.angle_beta   90.00
_cell.angle_gamma   90.00
#
_symmetry.space_group_name_H-M   'P 1'
#
loop_
_entity.id
_entity.type
_entity.pdbx_description
1 polymer ?
#
loop_
_entity_poly.entity_id
_entity_poly.type
_entity_poly.pdbx_seq_one_letter_code
_entity_poly.pdbx_strand_id
1 'polypeptide(L)'
;MNQYIYVVGGYDGTSQLSSVERYDTERDAWEEVAPVRAARSALSLAVLDRKLYAMGGYDGTAFLDVVEIYDPATNTWKSGTPLSSVRSGHASAVCYQHVAPPEPDAPPARNRSADDVPLAGNIISTLANASQRHE
;
A
#
# COMPACT_ATOMS: atom_id res chain seq x y z
N MET A 1 -21.88 -5.16 13.44
CA MET A 1 -21.17 -5.26 12.15
C MET A 1 -19.73 -5.40 12.55
N ASN A 2 -19.17 -6.61 12.48
CA ASN A 2 -17.89 -6.90 13.15
C ASN A 2 -16.78 -6.07 12.50
N GLN A 3 -16.12 -5.24 13.31
CA GLN A 3 -14.99 -4.44 12.91
C GLN A 3 -13.75 -5.03 13.57
N TYR A 4 -12.69 -5.20 12.77
CA TYR A 4 -11.46 -5.83 13.20
C TYR A 4 -10.28 -4.92 12.91
N ILE A 5 -9.41 -4.75 13.90
CA ILE A 5 -8.10 -4.13 13.72
C ILE A 5 -7.09 -5.26 13.62
N TYR A 6 -6.21 -5.24 12.61
CA TYR A 6 -5.19 -6.27 12.43
C TYR A 6 -3.81 -5.70 12.77
N VAL A 7 -3.02 -6.51 13.47
CA VAL A 7 -1.59 -6.28 13.74
C VAL A 7 -0.83 -7.43 13.08
N VAL A 8 0.11 -7.10 12.20
CA VAL A 8 0.83 -8.08 11.37
C VAL A 8 2.32 -7.93 11.63
N GLY A 9 2.96 -8.99 12.11
CA GLY A 9 4.41 -9.02 12.37
C GLY A 9 4.85 -7.96 13.39
N GLY A 10 6.06 -7.43 13.21
CA GLY A 10 6.66 -6.47 14.12
C GLY A 10 7.97 -6.96 14.74
N TYR A 11 8.37 -6.34 15.84
CA TYR A 11 9.58 -6.65 16.59
C TYR A 11 9.28 -6.57 18.08
N ASP A 12 9.52 -7.64 18.84
CA ASP A 12 9.21 -7.73 20.28
C ASP A 12 10.36 -7.26 21.19
N GLY A 13 11.41 -6.66 20.62
CA GLY A 13 12.63 -6.32 21.34
C GLY A 13 13.72 -7.40 21.27
N THR A 14 13.38 -8.59 20.75
CA THR A 14 14.30 -9.72 20.59
C THR A 14 14.34 -10.21 19.15
N SER A 15 13.18 -10.43 18.52
CA SER A 15 13.06 -11.04 17.20
C SER A 15 11.95 -10.41 16.36
N GLN A 16 12.09 -10.53 15.03
CA GLN A 16 11.02 -10.22 14.10
C GLN A 16 9.89 -11.23 14.28
N LEU A 17 8.65 -10.75 14.19
CA LEU A 17 7.47 -11.58 14.43
C LEU A 17 6.81 -11.99 13.11
N SER A 18 6.32 -13.22 13.07
CA SER A 18 5.38 -13.70 12.04
C SER A 18 3.93 -13.72 12.52
N SER A 19 3.71 -13.49 13.81
CA SER A 19 2.39 -13.50 14.42
C SER A 19 1.48 -12.45 13.79
N VAL A 20 0.20 -12.78 13.74
CA VAL A 20 -0.84 -11.87 13.30
C VAL A 20 -1.99 -11.99 14.28
N GLU A 21 -2.40 -10.86 14.82
CA GLU A 21 -3.50 -10.79 15.75
C GLU A 21 -4.55 -9.83 15.21
N ARG A 22 -5.81 -10.10 15.53
CA ARG A 22 -6.91 -9.17 15.29
C ARG A 22 -7.60 -8.82 16.58
N TYR A 23 -7.99 -7.56 16.71
CA TYR A 23 -8.83 -7.07 17.79
C TYR A 23 -10.28 -7.03 17.32
N ASP A 24 -11.15 -7.78 18.00
CA ASP A 24 -12.60 -7.73 17.81
C ASP A 24 -13.17 -6.55 18.63
N THR A 25 -13.61 -5.50 17.95
CA THR A 25 -14.11 -4.28 18.62
C THR A 25 -15.45 -4.49 19.33
N GLU A 26 -16.20 -5.55 18.99
CA GLU A 26 -17.48 -5.84 19.65
C GLU A 26 -17.26 -6.68 20.92
N ARG A 27 -16.23 -7.54 20.93
CA ARG A 27 -15.91 -8.42 22.07
C ARG A 27 -14.83 -7.87 23.00
N ASP A 28 -14.16 -6.80 22.61
CA ASP A 28 -13.02 -6.23 23.34
C ASP A 28 -11.93 -7.28 23.62
N ALA A 29 -11.56 -8.04 22.59
CA ALA A 29 -10.65 -9.16 22.71
C ALA A 29 -9.71 -9.27 21.51
N TRP A 30 -8.47 -9.70 21.78
CA TRP A 30 -7.50 -10.08 20.76
C TRP A 30 -7.62 -11.58 20.45
N GLU A 31 -7.49 -11.91 19.17
CA GLU A 31 -7.51 -13.26 18.65
C GLU A 31 -6.33 -13.46 17.69
N GLU A 32 -5.59 -14.55 17.85
CA GLU A 32 -4.61 -14.97 16.84
C GLU A 32 -5.31 -15.39 15.55
N VAL A 33 -4.74 -14.99 14.42
CA VAL A 33 -5.12 -15.46 13.09
C VAL A 33 -3.90 -16.07 12.39
N ALA A 34 -4.08 -16.56 11.15
CA ALA A 34 -2.98 -17.20 10.44
C ALA A 34 -1.75 -16.27 10.38
N PRO A 35 -0.54 -16.78 10.69
CA PRO A 35 0.68 -16.00 10.66
C PRO A 35 1.14 -15.72 9.23
N VAL A 36 1.91 -14.65 9.03
CA VAL A 36 2.67 -14.46 7.78
C VAL A 36 3.80 -15.49 7.67
N ARG A 37 4.21 -15.86 6.45
CA ARG A 37 5.24 -16.91 6.28
C ARG A 37 6.63 -16.43 6.69
N ALA A 38 6.94 -15.17 6.39
CA ALA A 38 8.22 -14.55 6.73
C ALA A 38 8.03 -13.62 7.93
N ALA A 39 8.66 -13.95 9.04
CA ALA A 39 8.73 -13.07 10.21
C ALA A 39 9.42 -11.76 9.82
N ARG A 40 8.78 -10.62 10.09
CA ARG A 40 9.30 -9.33 9.65
C ARG A 40 8.74 -8.15 10.45
N SER A 41 9.56 -7.11 10.56
CA SER A 41 9.17 -5.79 11.06
C SER A 41 9.18 -4.74 9.96
N ALA A 42 8.66 -3.54 10.24
CA ALA A 42 8.70 -2.38 9.35
C ALA A 42 8.16 -2.64 7.92
N LEU A 43 7.25 -3.61 7.79
CA LEU A 43 6.42 -3.83 6.62
C LEU A 43 5.35 -2.75 6.47
N SER A 44 4.73 -2.67 5.30
CA SER A 44 3.55 -1.84 5.06
C SER A 44 2.30 -2.70 4.87
N LEU A 45 1.14 -2.16 5.25
CA LEU A 45 -0.17 -2.80 5.09
C LEU A 45 -1.12 -1.92 4.28
N ALA A 46 -1.87 -2.54 3.38
CA ALA A 46 -2.98 -1.92 2.66
C ALA A 46 -4.18 -2.85 2.60
N VAL A 47 -5.39 -2.30 2.62
CA VAL A 47 -6.64 -3.05 2.44
C VAL A 47 -7.19 -2.77 1.04
N LEU A 48 -7.28 -3.82 0.22
CA LEU A 48 -7.86 -3.76 -1.13
C LEU A 48 -8.77 -4.96 -1.34
N ASP A 49 -9.96 -4.75 -1.88
CA ASP A 49 -10.96 -5.80 -2.15
C ASP A 49 -11.22 -6.73 -0.94
N ARG A 50 -11.29 -6.13 0.26
CA ARG A 50 -11.50 -6.81 1.56
C ARG A 50 -10.38 -7.79 1.97
N LYS A 51 -9.19 -7.66 1.37
CA LYS A 51 -8.00 -8.44 1.69
C LYS A 51 -6.91 -7.53 2.24
N LEU A 52 -6.05 -8.08 3.10
CA LEU A 52 -4.89 -7.34 3.63
C LEU A 52 -3.65 -7.70 2.83
N TYR A 53 -2.89 -6.69 2.41
CA TYR A 53 -1.65 -6.83 1.67
C TYR A 53 -0.49 -6.44 2.57
N ALA A 54 0.36 -7.40 2.94
CA ALA A 54 1.55 -7.21 3.75
C ALA A 54 2.79 -7.17 2.85
N MET A 55 3.44 -6.01 2.73
CA MET A 55 4.44 -5.72 1.71
C MET A 55 5.79 -5.30 2.31
N GLY A 56 6.86 -5.89 1.78
CA GLY A 56 8.24 -5.61 2.18
C GLY A 56 8.49 -5.87 3.66
N GLY A 57 9.47 -5.17 4.24
CA GLY A 57 9.85 -5.28 5.65
C GLY A 57 11.31 -5.69 5.83
N TYR A 58 11.66 -6.04 7.06
CA TYR A 58 12.99 -6.51 7.46
C TYR A 58 12.84 -7.78 8.30
N ASP A 59 13.54 -8.86 7.96
CA ASP A 59 13.45 -10.17 8.65
C ASP A 59 14.47 -10.37 9.78
N GLY A 60 15.24 -9.34 10.11
CA GLY A 60 16.35 -9.43 11.06
C GLY A 60 17.72 -9.53 10.38
N THR A 61 17.76 -9.83 9.08
CA THR A 61 18.98 -9.98 8.28
C THR A 61 18.97 -9.13 7.01
N ALA A 62 17.85 -9.12 6.27
CA ALA A 62 17.73 -8.46 4.97
C ALA A 62 16.40 -7.70 4.83
N PHE A 63 16.41 -6.69 3.96
CA PHE A 63 15.18 -6.08 3.49
C PHE A 63 14.46 -7.02 2.52
N LEU A 64 13.14 -6.97 2.54
CA LEU A 64 12.28 -7.88 1.78
C LEU A 64 11.56 -7.13 0.65
N ASP A 65 11.30 -7.85 -0.43
CA ASP A 65 10.40 -7.50 -1.52
C ASP A 65 9.12 -8.35 -1.49
N VAL A 66 8.99 -9.24 -0.50
CA VAL A 66 7.87 -10.17 -0.37
C VAL A 66 6.55 -9.42 -0.20
N VAL A 67 5.53 -9.92 -0.90
CA VAL A 67 4.14 -9.50 -0.73
C VAL A 67 3.31 -10.72 -0.38
N GLU A 68 2.52 -10.61 0.68
CA GLU A 68 1.56 -11.63 1.09
C GLU A 68 0.17 -11.02 1.22
N ILE A 69 -0.84 -11.80 0.82
CA ILE A 69 -2.24 -11.38 0.75
C ILE A 69 -3.06 -12.26 1.67
N TYR A 70 -3.64 -11.68 2.71
CA TYR A 70 -4.52 -12.34 3.65
C TYR A 70 -5.97 -12.27 3.21
N ASP A 71 -6.65 -13.40 3.28
CA ASP A 71 -8.10 -13.51 3.13
C ASP A 71 -8.76 -13.76 4.50
N PRO A 72 -9.43 -12.74 5.09
CA PRO A 72 -10.13 -12.91 6.36
C PRO A 72 -11.25 -13.96 6.32
N ALA A 73 -11.83 -14.24 5.14
CA ALA A 73 -12.92 -15.21 5.01
C ALA A 73 -12.44 -16.66 5.15
N THR A 74 -11.18 -16.92 4.75
CA THR A 74 -10.59 -18.26 4.84
C THR A 74 -9.52 -18.37 5.91
N ASN A 75 -9.14 -17.26 6.56
CA ASN A 75 -8.03 -17.19 7.52
C ASN A 75 -6.74 -17.77 6.92
N THR A 76 -6.35 -17.31 5.73
CA THR A 76 -5.15 -17.80 5.04
C THR A 76 -4.40 -16.70 4.31
N TRP A 77 -3.08 -16.85 4.23
CA TRP A 77 -2.20 -16.02 3.40
C TRP A 77 -1.84 -16.72 2.08
N LYS A 78 -1.69 -15.92 1.02
CA LYS A 78 -1.14 -16.34 -0.28
C LYS A 78 -0.02 -15.40 -0.71
N SER A 79 0.94 -15.91 -1.48
CA SER A 79 1.98 -15.08 -2.08
C SER A 79 1.37 -14.16 -3.15
N GLY A 80 1.73 -12.87 -3.10
CA GLY A 80 1.44 -11.88 -4.13
C GLY A 80 2.61 -11.70 -5.10
N THR A 81 2.48 -10.71 -6.00
CA THR A 81 3.59 -10.28 -6.85
C THR A 81 4.62 -9.52 -6.00
N PRO A 82 5.91 -9.87 -6.02
CA PRO A 82 6.94 -9.15 -5.25
C PRO A 82 7.06 -7.67 -5.65
N LEU A 83 7.58 -6.87 -4.73
CA LEU A 83 8.00 -5.50 -5.02
C LEU A 83 9.19 -5.51 -6.00
N SER A 84 9.34 -4.46 -6.80
CA SER A 84 10.46 -4.33 -7.74
C SER A 84 11.82 -4.11 -7.09
N SER A 85 11.84 -3.76 -5.80
CA SER A 85 13.04 -3.61 -4.99
C SER A 85 12.68 -3.81 -3.53
N VAL A 86 13.58 -4.49 -2.82
CA VAL A 86 13.51 -4.68 -1.37
C VAL A 86 13.43 -3.33 -0.64
N ARG A 87 12.62 -3.24 0.42
CA ARG A 87 12.49 -2.05 1.27
C ARG A 87 11.80 -2.34 2.59
N SER A 88 12.07 -1.51 3.59
CA SER A 88 11.40 -1.48 4.90
C SER A 88 11.11 -0.03 5.30
N GLY A 89 10.26 0.18 6.31
CA GLY A 89 9.95 1.51 6.86
C GLY A 89 9.20 2.43 5.90
N HIS A 90 8.39 1.87 5.00
CA HIS A 90 7.67 2.61 3.96
C HIS A 90 6.17 2.67 4.22
N ALA A 91 5.48 3.59 3.54
CA ALA A 91 4.04 3.70 3.55
C ALA A 91 3.42 3.11 2.28
N SER A 92 2.17 2.67 2.39
CA SER A 92 1.34 2.24 1.26
C SER A 92 -0.05 2.85 1.41
N ALA A 93 -0.72 3.06 0.29
CA ALA A 93 -2.09 3.54 0.23
C ALA A 93 -2.77 2.92 -0.99
N VAL A 94 -4.09 2.72 -0.90
CA VAL A 94 -4.91 2.34 -2.04
C VAL A 94 -5.51 3.60 -2.64
N CYS A 95 -5.30 3.79 -3.94
CA CYS A 95 -5.92 4.87 -4.70
C CYS A 95 -6.67 4.26 -5.89
N TYR A 96 -7.96 4.55 -6.00
CA TYR A 96 -8.76 4.13 -7.13
C TYR A 96 -8.61 5.15 -8.25
N GLN A 97 -7.97 4.74 -9.34
CA GLN A 97 -7.95 5.54 -10.55
C GLN A 97 -9.21 5.24 -11.35
N HIS A 98 -9.94 6.28 -11.73
CA HIS A 98 -10.93 6.16 -12.79
C HIS A 98 -10.17 5.99 -14.11
N VAL A 99 -10.11 4.75 -14.61
CA VAL A 99 -9.66 4.54 -15.99
C VAL A 99 -10.85 4.93 -16.87
N ALA A 100 -10.77 6.10 -17.51
CA ALA A 100 -11.73 6.45 -18.54
C ALA A 100 -11.72 5.32 -19.60
N PRO A 101 -12.90 4.90 -20.11
CA PRO A 101 -12.93 3.89 -21.16
C PRO A 101 -12.01 4.34 -22.31
N PRO A 102 -11.29 3.42 -22.97
CA PRO A 102 -10.44 3.78 -24.09
C PRO A 102 -11.30 4.57 -25.08
N GLU A 103 -10.98 5.85 -25.28
CA GLU A 103 -11.71 6.66 -26.24
C GLU A 103 -11.63 5.94 -27.59
N PRO A 104 -12.77 5.68 -28.25
CA PRO A 104 -12.79 4.87 -29.46
C PRO A 104 -11.94 5.44 -30.61
N ASP A 105 -11.45 6.68 -30.51
CA ASP A 105 -10.75 7.39 -31.59
C ASP A 105 -9.54 8.22 -31.14
N ALA A 106 -8.85 7.85 -30.05
CA ALA A 106 -7.62 8.55 -29.68
C ALA A 106 -6.60 8.47 -30.84
N PRO A 107 -6.15 9.60 -31.43
CA PRO A 107 -5.21 9.58 -32.54
C PRO A 107 -3.92 8.88 -32.08
N PRO A 108 -3.27 8.11 -32.96
CA PRO A 108 -2.06 7.37 -32.58
C PRO A 108 -1.07 8.33 -31.94
N ALA A 109 -0.55 7.94 -30.78
CA ALA A 109 0.41 8.74 -30.03
C ALA A 109 1.49 9.24 -30.99
N ARG A 110 1.58 10.57 -31.18
CA ARG A 110 2.66 11.15 -31.97
C ARG A 110 3.96 10.65 -31.37
N ASN A 111 4.76 9.97 -32.19
CA ASN A 111 6.12 9.58 -31.84
C ASN A 111 6.85 10.86 -31.41
N ARG A 112 7.02 11.06 -30.10
CA ARG A 112 7.85 12.17 -29.61
C ARG A 112 9.29 11.80 -29.97
N SER A 113 9.85 12.47 -30.96
CA SER A 113 11.29 12.44 -31.20
C SER A 113 12.00 12.97 -29.96
N ALA A 114 13.22 12.48 -29.70
CA ALA A 114 14.01 12.76 -28.50
C ALA A 114 14.41 14.26 -28.30
N ASP A 115 13.91 15.17 -29.14
CA ASP A 115 14.26 16.59 -29.13
C ASP A 115 13.21 17.47 -28.40
N ASP A 116 12.05 16.93 -28.01
CA ASP A 116 11.00 17.67 -27.29
C ASP A 116 11.19 17.59 -25.76
N VAL A 117 12.29 18.16 -25.26
CA VAL A 117 12.44 18.51 -23.83
C VAL A 117 12.34 20.03 -23.71
N PRO A 118 11.25 20.60 -23.16
CA PRO A 118 11.26 22.01 -22.80
C PRO A 118 12.21 22.16 -21.60
N LEU A 119 13.26 22.96 -21.78
CA LEU A 119 14.13 23.47 -20.72
C LEU A 119 13.26 23.98 -19.56
N ALA A 120 13.38 23.34 -18.40
CA ALA A 120 12.69 23.73 -17.20
C ALA A 120 13.19 25.11 -16.72
N GLY A 121 12.52 26.17 -17.18
CA GLY A 121 12.64 27.52 -16.65
C GLY A 121 11.45 27.84 -15.74
N ASN A 122 11.74 28.09 -14.46
CA ASN A 122 11.00 28.90 -13.49
C ASN A 122 9.52 28.54 -13.20
N ILE A 123 9.31 27.81 -12.11
CA ILE A 123 8.02 27.72 -11.40
C ILE A 123 7.97 28.86 -10.37
N ILE A 124 7.34 30.00 -10.69
CA ILE A 124 6.71 30.89 -9.69
C ILE A 124 5.44 31.50 -10.26
N SER A 125 4.39 31.46 -9.42
CA SER A 125 3.10 32.18 -9.46
C SER A 125 2.03 31.69 -10.44
N THR A 126 0.90 31.22 -9.89
CA THR A 126 -0.45 31.84 -10.04
C THR A 126 -1.49 30.95 -9.35
N LEU A 127 -1.73 31.16 -8.05
CA LEU A 127 -3.02 30.87 -7.42
C LEU A 127 -3.32 32.03 -6.46
N ALA A 128 -3.77 33.13 -7.05
CA ALA A 128 -4.49 34.19 -6.37
C ALA A 128 -5.79 34.42 -7.12
N ASN A 129 -6.86 34.63 -6.34
CA ASN A 129 -8.18 35.13 -6.73
C ASN A 129 -9.22 34.10 -7.19
N ALA A 130 -9.81 33.41 -6.20
CA ALA A 130 -11.25 33.12 -6.21
C ALA A 130 -11.76 32.84 -4.79
N SER A 131 -11.87 33.87 -3.93
CA SER A 131 -12.89 33.94 -2.86
C SER A 131 -12.80 35.27 -2.12
N GLN A 132 -13.34 36.33 -2.74
CA GLN A 132 -14.04 37.39 -2.03
C GLN A 132 -15.16 37.91 -2.95
N ARG A 133 -16.35 37.34 -2.79
CA ARG A 133 -17.62 38.01 -3.09
C ARG A 133 -18.60 37.60 -2.00
N HIS A 134 -19.28 38.62 -1.48
CA HIS A 134 -20.38 38.64 -0.51
C HIS A 134 -20.03 38.87 0.97
N GLU A 135 -20.35 40.12 1.33
CA GLU A 135 -20.64 40.76 2.62
C GLU A 135 -19.47 41.22 3.52
#